data_AF-A0A1N6EY93-F1
#
_entry.id   AF-A0A1N6EY93-F1
#
_cell.length_a   1.000
_cell.length_b   1.000
_cell.length_c   1.000
_cell.angle_alpha   90.00
_cell.angle_beta   90.00
_cell.angle_gamma   90.00
#
_symmetry.space_group_name_H-M   'P 1'
#
loop_
_entity.id
_entity.type
_entity.pdbx_description
1 polymer ?
#
loop_
_entity_poly.entity_id
_entity_poly.type
_entity_poly.pdbx_seq_one_letter_code
_entity_poly.pdbx_strand_id
1 'polypeptide(L)'
;MPVFIATGNQLEERPQLVAAKMMLRSGMVPLDLGHASLVAAAMFEFSISDESSTQTFYQDLISAAQALVDGEPDPIANMANISALIWQYVPDLNWAGFYRRISEELVLGPFQGKTACIRIAMGKGVCGTAARSGQTQRVADVHAFPGHIACDADSRSELVIPVVSAGEVIAVLDLDSPLPDRFKDADETGLCALIEAISPALAG
;
A
#
# COMPACT_ATOMS: atom_id res chain seq x y z
N MET A 1 -8.61 37.74 33.89
CA MET A 1 -7.91 38.20 32.68
C MET A 1 -7.62 36.97 31.82
N PRO A 2 -8.02 36.96 30.54
CA PRO A 2 -7.86 35.80 29.69
C PRO A 2 -6.44 35.73 29.13
N VAL A 3 -5.89 34.53 29.00
CA VAL A 3 -4.72 34.30 28.16
C VAL A 3 -5.19 33.53 26.93
N PHE A 4 -5.15 34.24 25.79
CA PHE A 4 -5.23 33.67 24.46
C PHE A 4 -3.94 32.90 24.17
N ILE A 5 -4.03 31.70 23.59
CA ILE A 5 -2.94 31.14 22.80
C ILE A 5 -3.52 30.87 21.41
N ALA A 6 -3.12 31.71 20.46
CA ALA A 6 -3.37 31.55 19.04
C ALA A 6 -2.11 30.99 18.36
N THR A 7 -2.33 29.92 17.60
CA THR A 7 -1.81 29.65 16.24
C THR A 7 -0.30 29.60 15.96
N GLY A 8 0.11 28.52 15.29
CA GLY A 8 1.19 28.56 14.31
C GLY A 8 2.12 27.36 14.34
N ASN A 9 1.67 26.18 13.89
CA ASN A 9 2.61 25.12 13.53
C ASN A 9 3.07 25.36 12.08
N GLN A 10 4.15 26.12 11.91
CA GLN A 10 4.91 26.11 10.66
C GLN A 10 5.72 24.81 10.63
N LEU A 11 5.51 23.99 9.60
CA LEU A 11 6.35 22.86 9.29
C LEU A 11 7.71 23.40 8.79
N GLU A 12 8.73 23.44 9.66
CA GLU A 12 10.10 23.67 9.22
C GLU A 12 10.60 22.46 8.42
N GLU A 13 11.01 22.68 7.16
CA GLU A 13 11.67 21.66 6.35
C GLU A 13 12.99 21.21 7.02
N ARG A 14 13.20 19.89 7.10
CA ARG A 14 14.39 19.32 7.75
C ARG A 14 15.67 19.81 7.05
N PRO A 15 16.71 20.26 7.79
CA PRO A 15 17.94 20.84 7.23
C PRO A 15 18.66 19.96 6.19
N GLN A 16 18.52 18.64 6.30
CA GLN A 16 19.11 17.67 5.37
C GLN A 16 18.49 17.73 3.97
N LEU A 17 17.20 18.08 3.87
CA LEU A 17 16.49 18.22 2.60
C LEU A 17 16.85 19.53 1.88
N VAL A 18 17.14 20.58 2.65
CA VAL A 18 17.62 21.87 2.13
C VAL A 18 19.04 21.72 1.57
N ALA A 19 19.92 20.99 2.25
CA ALA A 19 21.28 20.71 1.79
C ALA A 19 21.30 19.89 0.49
N ALA A 20 20.45 18.88 0.38
CA ALA A 20 20.31 18.06 -0.83
C ALA A 20 19.81 18.89 -2.03
N LYS A 21 18.81 19.77 -1.83
CA LYS A 21 18.32 20.70 -2.86
C LYS A 21 19.38 21.72 -3.31
N MET A 22 20.27 22.18 -2.42
CA MET A 22 21.34 23.13 -2.77
C MET A 22 22.46 22.46 -3.57
N MET A 23 22.84 21.22 -3.26
CA MET A 23 23.89 20.51 -4.02
C MET A 23 23.46 20.17 -5.45
N LEU A 24 22.18 19.84 -5.66
CA LEU A 24 21.62 19.54 -6.98
C LEU A 24 21.50 20.79 -7.88
N ARG A 25 21.30 21.98 -7.32
CA ARG A 25 21.21 23.24 -8.08
C ARG A 25 22.56 23.78 -8.55
N SER A 26 23.66 23.35 -7.94
CA SER A 26 25.00 23.85 -8.25
C SER A 26 25.83 22.93 -9.17
N GLY A 27 25.30 21.78 -9.57
CA GLY A 27 25.95 20.89 -10.55
C GLY A 27 27.32 20.34 -10.12
N MET A 28 27.60 20.28 -8.81
CA MET A 28 28.91 19.93 -8.28
C MET A 28 28.89 18.48 -7.77
N VAL A 29 29.35 17.54 -8.61
CA VAL A 29 29.63 16.15 -8.20
C VAL A 29 31.07 16.08 -7.69
N PRO A 30 31.35 15.51 -6.50
CA PRO A 30 32.72 15.32 -6.05
C PRO A 30 33.42 14.30 -6.97
N LEU A 31 34.57 14.70 -7.53
CA LEU A 31 35.50 13.76 -8.14
C LEU A 31 36.17 12.94 -7.03
N ASP A 32 36.26 11.63 -7.29
CA ASP A 32 37.08 10.62 -6.61
C ASP A 32 36.43 9.87 -5.44
N LEU A 33 35.66 8.82 -5.77
CA LEU A 33 35.54 7.58 -5.00
C LEU A 33 35.41 6.40 -5.99
N GLY A 34 36.40 5.52 -6.00
CA GLY A 34 36.57 4.49 -7.02
C GLY A 34 35.56 3.34 -6.99
N HIS A 35 35.26 2.82 -8.19
CA HIS A 35 34.94 1.44 -8.60
C HIS A 35 34.10 0.48 -7.73
N ALA A 36 33.46 0.92 -6.66
CA ALA A 36 32.43 0.16 -5.95
C ALA A 36 31.18 1.03 -5.83
N SER A 37 30.04 0.50 -6.26
CA SER A 37 28.70 1.09 -6.16
C SER A 37 28.23 2.00 -7.31
N LEU A 38 28.44 1.58 -8.56
CA LEU A 38 27.64 2.03 -9.70
C LEU A 38 26.32 1.23 -9.89
N VAL A 39 26.02 0.31 -8.97
CA VAL A 39 24.83 -0.57 -9.05
C VAL A 39 23.71 -0.14 -8.07
N ALA A 40 23.93 0.82 -7.17
CA ALA A 40 23.00 1.14 -6.08
C ALA A 40 22.09 2.36 -6.30
N ALA A 41 22.01 2.95 -7.50
CA ALA A 41 21.27 4.21 -7.70
C ALA A 41 20.35 4.23 -8.94
N ALA A 42 19.99 3.08 -9.49
CA ALA A 42 18.80 2.97 -10.35
C ALA A 42 17.57 2.70 -9.47
N MET A 43 17.34 3.54 -8.45
CA MET A 43 16.02 3.62 -7.83
C MET A 43 15.13 4.30 -8.86
N PHE A 44 14.22 3.53 -9.47
CA PHE A 44 13.22 4.03 -10.39
C PHE A 44 12.38 5.10 -9.69
N GLU A 45 12.70 6.38 -9.93
CA GLU A 45 11.85 7.48 -9.49
C GLU A 45 10.64 7.55 -10.43
N PHE A 46 9.60 6.79 -10.09
CA PHE A 46 8.31 6.86 -10.77
C PHE A 46 7.63 8.19 -10.41
N SER A 47 7.63 9.12 -11.36
CA SER A 47 6.90 10.38 -11.29
C SER A 47 5.46 10.16 -11.72
N ILE A 48 4.59 9.72 -10.80
CA ILE A 48 3.14 9.74 -11.02
C ILE A 48 2.70 11.21 -10.91
N SER A 49 2.32 11.83 -12.03
CA SER A 49 1.95 13.26 -12.05
C SER A 49 0.56 13.52 -11.44
N ASP A 50 0.46 14.58 -10.62
CA ASP A 50 -0.75 15.01 -9.89
C ASP A 50 -1.94 15.41 -10.79
N GLU A 51 -1.73 15.64 -12.09
CA GLU A 51 -2.81 16.01 -13.03
C GLU A 51 -3.42 14.80 -13.77
N SER A 52 -3.03 13.58 -13.41
CA SER A 52 -3.47 12.38 -14.10
C SER A 52 -4.92 12.02 -13.75
N SER A 53 -5.70 11.60 -14.75
CA SER A 53 -7.02 10.99 -14.49
C SER A 53 -6.84 9.79 -13.56
N THR A 54 -7.83 9.49 -12.69
CA THR A 54 -7.76 8.32 -11.80
C THR A 54 -7.39 7.03 -12.53
N GLN A 55 -7.78 6.90 -13.80
CA GLN A 55 -7.42 5.76 -14.64
C GLN A 55 -5.93 5.73 -15.01
N THR A 56 -5.34 6.87 -15.36
CA THR A 56 -3.91 6.99 -15.64
C THR A 56 -3.08 6.71 -14.38
N PHE A 57 -3.51 7.22 -13.22
CA PHE A 57 -2.88 6.94 -11.93
C PHE A 57 -2.73 5.43 -11.67
N TYR A 58 -3.82 4.67 -11.81
CA TYR A 58 -3.77 3.23 -11.57
C TYR A 58 -2.99 2.47 -12.64
N GLN A 59 -2.97 2.93 -13.89
CA GLN A 59 -2.10 2.35 -14.94
C GLN A 59 -0.62 2.51 -14.62
N ASP A 60 -0.21 3.68 -14.12
CA ASP A 60 1.16 3.94 -13.70
C ASP A 60 1.52 3.08 -12.48
N LEU A 61 0.61 2.97 -11.51
CA LEU A 61 0.79 2.14 -10.32
C LEU A 61 0.93 0.65 -10.66
N ILE A 62 0.12 0.14 -11.60
CA ILE A 62 0.23 -1.23 -12.13
C ILE A 62 1.60 -1.45 -12.78
N SER A 63 2.03 -0.50 -13.61
CA SER A 63 3.32 -0.59 -14.31
C SER A 63 4.49 -0.64 -13.32
N ALA A 64 4.44 0.19 -12.27
CA ALA A 64 5.43 0.19 -11.20
C ALA A 64 5.41 -1.12 -10.40
N ALA A 65 4.21 -1.64 -10.07
CA ALA A 65 4.06 -2.91 -9.36
C ALA A 65 4.66 -4.09 -10.15
N GLN A 66 4.36 -4.17 -11.45
CA GLN A 66 4.93 -5.20 -12.32
C GLN A 66 6.46 -5.13 -12.39
N ALA A 67 7.01 -3.93 -12.52
CA ALA A 67 8.46 -3.73 -12.55
C ALA A 67 9.14 -4.11 -11.22
N LEU A 68 8.48 -3.88 -10.08
CA LEU A 68 9.03 -4.22 -8.76
C LEU A 68 9.11 -5.72 -8.50
N VAL A 69 8.17 -6.50 -9.02
CA VAL A 69 8.10 -7.96 -8.79
C VAL A 69 8.76 -8.77 -9.92
N ASP A 70 9.16 -8.13 -11.01
CA ASP A 70 9.74 -8.83 -12.16
C ASP A 70 11.06 -9.52 -11.80
N GLY A 71 11.11 -10.83 -12.03
CA GLY A 71 12.28 -11.66 -11.76
C GLY A 71 12.57 -11.97 -10.29
N GLU A 72 11.77 -11.47 -9.34
CA GLU A 72 11.94 -11.76 -7.90
C GLU A 72 11.08 -12.99 -7.49
N PRO A 73 11.71 -14.12 -7.09
CA PRO A 73 10.98 -15.32 -6.70
C PRO A 73 10.42 -15.30 -5.27
N ASP A 74 10.87 -14.41 -4.39
CA ASP A 74 10.42 -14.38 -2.99
C ASP A 74 9.07 -13.64 -2.84
N PRO A 75 7.97 -14.34 -2.51
CA PRO A 75 6.66 -13.72 -2.43
C PRO A 75 6.54 -12.74 -1.25
N ILE A 76 7.38 -12.87 -0.22
CA ILE A 76 7.36 -11.97 0.94
C ILE A 76 8.03 -10.65 0.59
N ALA A 77 9.16 -10.69 -0.13
CA ALA A 77 9.79 -9.50 -0.69
C ALA A 77 8.84 -8.75 -1.62
N ASN A 78 8.16 -9.48 -2.51
CA ASN A 78 7.17 -8.92 -3.42
C ASN A 78 6.00 -8.27 -2.66
N MET A 79 5.37 -8.99 -1.74
CA MET A 79 4.29 -8.43 -0.91
C MET A 79 4.75 -7.18 -0.13
N ALA A 80 5.97 -7.20 0.45
CA ALA A 80 6.49 -6.06 1.20
C ALA A 80 6.67 -4.81 0.33
N ASN A 81 7.26 -4.95 -0.86
CA ASN A 81 7.44 -3.84 -1.79
C ASN A 81 6.10 -3.33 -2.34
N ILE A 82 5.14 -4.21 -2.60
CA ILE A 82 3.80 -3.80 -3.07
C ILE A 82 3.04 -3.06 -1.98
N SER A 83 3.11 -3.50 -0.71
CA SER A 83 2.53 -2.74 0.40
C SER A 83 3.16 -1.35 0.52
N ALA A 84 4.48 -1.25 0.36
CA ALA A 84 5.19 0.04 0.40
C ALA A 84 4.80 0.95 -0.77
N LEU A 85 4.72 0.41 -1.99
CA LEU A 85 4.28 1.15 -3.18
C LEU A 85 2.86 1.71 -3.00
N ILE A 86 1.92 0.86 -2.58
CA ILE A 86 0.53 1.28 -2.37
C ILE A 86 0.45 2.35 -1.28
N TRP A 87 1.13 2.15 -0.15
CA TRP A 87 1.18 3.12 0.95
C TRP A 87 1.74 4.49 0.52
N GLN A 88 2.73 4.50 -0.36
CA GLN A 88 3.38 5.73 -0.81
C GLN A 88 2.49 6.56 -1.75
N TYR A 89 1.71 5.91 -2.60
CA TYR A 89 1.03 6.59 -3.71
C TYR A 89 -0.50 6.62 -3.60
N VAL A 90 -1.14 5.69 -2.88
CA VAL A 90 -2.58 5.72 -2.66
C VAL A 90 -2.87 6.59 -1.42
N PRO A 91 -3.54 7.75 -1.57
CA PRO A 91 -3.69 8.70 -0.47
C PRO A 91 -4.75 8.25 0.53
N ASP A 92 -4.68 8.83 1.74
CA ASP A 92 -5.66 8.69 2.81
C ASP A 92 -5.85 7.25 3.32
N LEU A 93 -4.77 6.47 3.34
CA LEU A 93 -4.73 5.16 4.00
C LEU A 93 -4.20 5.28 5.44
N ASN A 94 -4.75 4.50 6.36
CA ASN A 94 -4.15 4.25 7.68
C ASN A 94 -3.59 2.83 7.81
N TRP A 95 -3.91 1.93 6.86
CA TRP A 95 -3.32 0.61 6.76
C TRP A 95 -3.27 0.12 5.31
N ALA A 96 -2.19 -0.55 4.92
CA ALA A 96 -2.08 -1.20 3.60
C ALA A 96 -1.18 -2.43 3.67
N GLY A 97 -1.69 -3.61 3.33
CA GLY A 97 -0.91 -4.82 3.49
C GLY A 97 -1.59 -6.11 3.10
N PHE A 98 -0.94 -7.22 3.41
CA PHE A 98 -1.41 -8.54 3.04
C PHE A 98 -1.72 -9.40 4.26
N TYR A 99 -2.77 -10.22 4.13
CA TYR A 99 -2.93 -11.43 4.91
C TYR A 99 -2.79 -12.64 3.99
N ARG A 100 -1.89 -13.55 4.35
CA ARG A 100 -1.61 -14.77 3.57
C ARG A 100 -2.49 -15.90 4.05
N ARG A 101 -3.04 -16.68 3.12
CA ARG A 101 -3.75 -17.90 3.49
C ARG A 101 -2.74 -18.97 3.87
N ILE A 102 -2.77 -19.38 5.13
CA ILE A 102 -1.95 -20.48 5.66
C ILE A 102 -2.91 -21.50 6.23
N SER A 103 -3.09 -22.62 5.50
CA SER A 103 -4.12 -23.62 5.80
C SER A 103 -5.53 -23.00 5.75
N GLU A 104 -6.35 -23.18 6.78
CA GLU A 104 -7.75 -22.74 6.85
C GLU A 104 -7.92 -21.36 7.51
N GLU A 105 -6.86 -20.55 7.53
CA GLU A 105 -6.87 -19.21 8.13
C GLU A 105 -6.03 -18.22 7.31
N LEU A 106 -6.32 -16.94 7.50
CA LEU A 106 -5.47 -15.84 7.10
C LEU A 106 -4.47 -15.52 8.22
N VAL A 107 -3.21 -15.28 7.84
CA VAL A 107 -2.11 -14.92 8.73
C VAL A 107 -1.46 -13.64 8.22
N LEU A 108 -1.22 -12.69 9.12
CA LEU A 108 -0.61 -11.41 8.81
C LEU A 108 0.70 -11.59 7.99
N GLY A 109 0.76 -10.89 6.86
CA GLY A 109 1.91 -10.78 5.97
C GLY A 109 2.58 -9.41 6.09
N PRO A 110 3.38 -9.00 5.09
CA PRO A 110 3.92 -7.65 5.01
C PRO A 110 2.82 -6.59 4.92
N PHE A 111 3.02 -5.45 5.59
CA PHE A 111 2.08 -4.33 5.61
C PHE A 111 2.78 -3.01 5.98
N GLN A 112 2.06 -1.91 5.79
CA GLN A 112 2.36 -0.56 6.26
C GLN A 112 1.20 -0.08 7.14
N GLY A 113 1.51 0.56 8.27
CA GLY A 113 0.50 1.06 9.23
C GLY A 113 0.76 0.61 10.66
N LYS A 114 -0.25 0.75 11.53
CA LYS A 114 -0.18 0.28 12.92
C LYS A 114 -0.21 -1.25 12.99
N THR A 115 0.18 -1.81 14.14
CA THR A 115 0.03 -3.24 14.42
C THR A 115 -1.43 -3.69 14.28
N ALA A 116 -1.65 -4.82 13.61
CA ALA A 116 -2.98 -5.34 13.32
C ALA A 116 -3.17 -6.77 13.86
N CYS A 117 -4.32 -7.37 13.55
CA CYS A 117 -4.66 -8.73 13.93
C CYS A 117 -3.67 -9.73 13.31
N ILE A 118 -3.21 -10.74 14.07
CA ILE A 118 -2.22 -11.71 13.54
C ILE A 118 -2.91 -12.80 12.71
N ARG A 119 -4.10 -13.24 13.12
CA ARG A 119 -4.86 -14.32 12.48
C ARG A 119 -6.32 -13.93 12.29
N ILE A 120 -6.88 -14.30 11.14
CA ILE A 120 -8.29 -14.09 10.81
C ILE A 120 -8.85 -15.41 10.26
N ALA A 121 -9.92 -15.90 10.88
CA ALA A 121 -10.58 -17.11 10.40
C ALA A 121 -11.36 -16.83 9.09
N MET A 122 -11.43 -17.82 8.21
CA MET A 122 -12.17 -17.69 6.94
C MET A 122 -13.62 -17.29 7.19
N GLY A 123 -14.16 -16.34 6.42
CA GLY A 123 -15.49 -15.76 6.57
C GLY A 123 -15.72 -14.88 7.80
N LYS A 124 -14.66 -14.48 8.51
CA LYS A 124 -14.77 -13.56 9.66
C LYS A 124 -14.19 -12.20 9.32
N GLY A 125 -14.91 -11.14 9.67
CA GLY A 125 -14.57 -9.78 9.25
C GLY A 125 -14.61 -9.62 7.72
N VAL A 126 -14.19 -8.46 7.24
CA VAL A 126 -14.16 -8.14 5.82
C VAL A 126 -13.09 -8.98 5.12
N CYS A 127 -11.85 -9.01 5.65
CA CYS A 127 -10.76 -9.88 5.22
C CYS A 127 -11.14 -11.35 5.05
N GLY A 128 -11.67 -11.98 6.09
CA GLY A 128 -12.06 -13.39 6.01
C GLY A 128 -13.23 -13.62 5.05
N THR A 129 -14.16 -12.67 4.92
CA THR A 129 -15.25 -12.75 3.94
C THR A 129 -14.71 -12.77 2.52
N ALA A 130 -13.80 -11.86 2.19
CA ALA A 130 -13.13 -11.82 0.87
C ALA A 130 -12.39 -13.13 0.57
N ALA A 131 -11.63 -13.63 1.55
CA ALA A 131 -10.87 -14.86 1.38
C ALA A 131 -11.77 -16.10 1.18
N ARG A 132 -12.92 -16.16 1.85
CA ARG A 132 -13.88 -17.28 1.72
C ARG A 132 -14.67 -17.21 0.42
N SER A 133 -15.11 -16.03 0.02
CA SER A 133 -15.94 -15.85 -1.18
C SER A 133 -15.13 -15.83 -2.47
N GLY A 134 -13.84 -15.49 -2.39
CA GLY A 134 -13.02 -15.17 -3.57
C GLY A 134 -13.47 -13.89 -4.27
N GLN A 135 -14.23 -13.03 -3.58
CA GLN A 135 -14.76 -11.78 -4.12
C GLN A 135 -14.23 -10.58 -3.34
N THR A 136 -13.91 -9.51 -4.07
CA THR A 136 -13.56 -8.21 -3.51
C THR A 136 -14.65 -7.68 -2.57
N GLN A 137 -14.24 -7.10 -1.46
CA GLN A 137 -15.13 -6.46 -0.49
C GLN A 137 -14.77 -4.98 -0.41
N ARG A 138 -15.67 -4.10 -0.87
CA ARG A 138 -15.52 -2.65 -0.73
C ARG A 138 -16.55 -2.13 0.25
N VAL A 139 -16.10 -1.73 1.43
CA VAL A 139 -16.93 -1.41 2.58
C VAL A 139 -16.86 0.09 2.86
N ALA A 140 -17.97 0.79 2.62
CA ALA A 140 -18.06 2.23 2.81
C ALA A 140 -18.07 2.67 4.29
N ASP A 141 -18.58 1.82 5.20
CA ASP A 141 -18.49 2.03 6.65
C ASP A 141 -18.23 0.69 7.36
N VAL A 142 -17.01 0.51 7.88
CA VAL A 142 -16.63 -0.75 8.55
C VAL A 142 -17.45 -1.01 9.82
N HIS A 143 -17.94 0.04 10.48
CA HIS A 143 -18.77 -0.12 11.67
C HIS A 143 -20.19 -0.63 11.34
N ALA A 144 -20.63 -0.46 10.09
CA ALA A 144 -21.89 -0.99 9.60
C ALA A 144 -21.76 -2.44 9.07
N PHE A 145 -20.54 -2.96 8.91
CA PHE A 145 -20.31 -4.30 8.38
C PHE A 145 -20.60 -5.39 9.43
N PRO A 146 -21.51 -6.35 9.15
CA PRO A 146 -21.86 -7.41 10.11
C PRO A 146 -20.66 -8.31 10.44
N GLY A 147 -20.33 -8.40 11.72
CA GLY A 147 -19.20 -9.23 12.18
C GLY A 147 -17.83 -8.62 11.88
N HIS A 148 -17.76 -7.30 11.72
CA HIS A 148 -16.51 -6.55 11.63
C HIS A 148 -15.56 -6.87 12.80
N ILE A 149 -14.29 -7.08 12.47
CA ILE A 149 -13.19 -7.28 13.41
C ILE A 149 -12.29 -6.06 13.30
N ALA A 150 -12.47 -5.09 14.20
CA ALA A 150 -11.66 -3.88 14.19
C ALA A 150 -10.26 -4.17 14.73
N CYS A 151 -9.21 -3.96 13.92
CA CYS A 151 -7.82 -4.00 14.36
C CYS A 151 -7.26 -2.58 14.61
N ASP A 152 -7.66 -1.58 13.81
CA ASP A 152 -7.47 -0.14 14.08
C ASP A 152 -8.84 0.52 14.32
N ALA A 153 -8.96 1.27 15.42
CA ALA A 153 -10.21 1.97 15.75
C ALA A 153 -10.44 3.22 14.89
N ASP A 154 -9.39 3.72 14.23
CA ASP A 154 -9.49 4.87 13.35
C ASP A 154 -10.06 4.51 11.97
N SER A 155 -10.05 3.24 11.56
CA SER A 155 -10.56 2.79 10.26
C SER A 155 -12.06 3.03 10.14
N ARG A 156 -12.46 3.64 9.02
CA ARG A 156 -13.85 3.98 8.68
C ARG A 156 -14.32 3.35 7.38
N SER A 157 -13.44 3.07 6.43
CA SER A 157 -13.75 2.27 5.25
C SER A 157 -12.62 1.30 4.93
N GLU A 158 -12.93 0.22 4.22
CA GLU A 158 -12.00 -0.89 3.96
C GLU A 158 -12.21 -1.42 2.54
N LEU A 159 -11.13 -1.75 1.84
CA LEU A 159 -11.13 -2.43 0.55
C LEU A 159 -10.23 -3.67 0.64
N VAL A 160 -10.85 -4.84 0.54
CA VAL A 160 -10.15 -6.12 0.56
C VAL A 160 -10.27 -6.82 -0.78
N ILE A 161 -9.12 -7.16 -1.38
CA ILE A 161 -9.01 -7.79 -2.69
C ILE A 161 -8.36 -9.18 -2.54
N PRO A 162 -9.04 -10.27 -2.91
CA PRO A 162 -8.45 -11.59 -2.96
C PRO A 162 -7.30 -11.67 -3.97
N VAL A 163 -6.16 -12.20 -3.54
CA VAL A 163 -5.06 -12.57 -4.43
C VAL A 163 -5.29 -14.02 -4.83
N VAL A 164 -5.64 -14.24 -6.10
CA VAL A 164 -5.92 -15.56 -6.65
C VAL A 164 -4.75 -16.03 -7.51
N SER A 165 -4.22 -17.21 -7.24
CA SER A 165 -3.24 -17.88 -8.09
C SER A 165 -3.63 -19.34 -8.28
N ALA A 166 -3.48 -19.84 -9.52
CA ALA A 166 -3.89 -21.18 -9.90
C ALA A 166 -5.34 -21.57 -9.50
N GLY A 167 -6.25 -20.58 -9.45
CA GLY A 167 -7.66 -20.79 -9.08
C GLY A 167 -7.94 -20.83 -7.57
N GLU A 168 -6.93 -20.62 -6.72
CA GLU A 168 -7.08 -20.57 -5.28
C GLU A 168 -6.74 -19.18 -4.71
N VAL A 169 -7.48 -18.75 -3.69
CA VAL A 169 -7.12 -17.56 -2.91
C VAL A 169 -5.90 -17.90 -2.05
N ILE A 170 -4.76 -17.27 -2.34
CA ILE A 170 -3.48 -17.47 -1.62
C ILE A 170 -3.21 -16.38 -0.59
N ALA A 171 -3.82 -15.20 -0.75
CA ALA A 171 -3.74 -14.07 0.15
C ALA A 171 -4.92 -13.13 -0.08
N VAL A 172 -5.04 -12.11 0.75
CA VAL A 172 -5.84 -10.91 0.47
C VAL A 172 -4.93 -9.69 0.61
N LEU A 173 -5.09 -8.72 -0.30
CA LEU A 173 -4.67 -7.34 -0.07
C LEU A 173 -5.78 -6.67 0.75
N ASP A 174 -5.40 -5.99 1.82
CA ASP A 174 -6.29 -5.27 2.72
C ASP A 174 -5.81 -3.82 2.85
N LEU A 175 -6.75 -2.89 2.72
CA LEU A 175 -6.52 -1.44 2.70
C LEU A 175 -7.58 -0.76 3.56
N ASP A 176 -7.14 -0.04 4.58
CA ASP A 176 -7.99 0.75 5.45
C ASP A 176 -7.82 2.24 5.19
N SER A 177 -8.91 2.99 5.38
CA SER A 177 -8.90 4.44 5.45
C SER A 177 -9.60 4.95 6.69
N PRO A 178 -9.11 6.04 7.32
CA PRO A 178 -9.83 6.72 8.39
C PRO A 178 -11.00 7.56 7.87
N LEU A 179 -11.16 7.67 6.55
CA LEU A 179 -12.28 8.37 5.92
C LEU A 179 -13.40 7.37 5.60
N PRO A 180 -14.67 7.70 5.86
CA PRO A 180 -15.79 6.89 5.41
C PRO A 180 -15.90 6.94 3.88
N ASP A 181 -16.31 5.83 3.27
CA ASP A 181 -16.53 5.71 1.83
C ASP A 181 -15.32 6.19 0.99
N ARG A 182 -14.09 5.94 1.46
CA ARG A 182 -12.86 6.39 0.77
C ARG A 182 -12.70 5.73 -0.59
N PHE A 183 -12.98 4.43 -0.65
CA PHE A 183 -12.78 3.62 -1.85
C PHE A 183 -13.99 3.73 -2.78
N LYS A 184 -13.76 4.23 -4.00
CA LYS A 184 -14.76 4.31 -5.06
C LYS A 184 -14.55 3.18 -6.07
N ASP A 185 -15.49 3.07 -7.02
CA ASP A 185 -15.44 2.06 -8.08
C ASP A 185 -14.12 2.10 -8.88
N ALA A 186 -13.56 3.30 -9.07
CA ALA A 186 -12.27 3.46 -9.75
C ALA A 186 -11.09 2.90 -8.94
N ASP A 187 -11.12 3.04 -7.60
CA ASP A 187 -10.11 2.44 -6.72
C ASP A 187 -10.20 0.91 -6.77
N GLU A 188 -11.41 0.37 -6.64
CA GLU A 188 -11.65 -1.08 -6.73
C GLU A 188 -11.13 -1.64 -8.06
N THR A 189 -11.53 -1.01 -9.18
CA THR A 189 -11.14 -1.44 -10.52
C THR A 189 -9.62 -1.41 -10.70
N GLY A 190 -8.98 -0.30 -10.32
CA GLY A 190 -7.54 -0.12 -10.49
C GLY A 190 -6.70 -1.07 -9.62
N LEU A 191 -7.08 -1.23 -8.35
CA LEU A 191 -6.35 -2.10 -7.42
C LEU A 191 -6.61 -3.59 -7.69
N CYS A 192 -7.80 -3.96 -8.17
CA CYS A 192 -8.04 -5.34 -8.63
C CYS A 192 -7.18 -5.66 -9.84
N ALA A 193 -7.08 -4.75 -10.82
CA ALA A 193 -6.22 -4.93 -11.98
C ALA A 193 -4.74 -5.01 -11.60
N LEU A 194 -4.29 -4.25 -10.59
CA LEU A 194 -2.94 -4.36 -10.03
C LEU A 194 -2.69 -5.74 -9.46
N ILE A 195 -3.55 -6.22 -8.56
CA ILE A 195 -3.41 -7.54 -7.95
C ILE A 195 -3.46 -8.65 -9.00
N GLU A 196 -4.37 -8.59 -9.97
CA GLU A 196 -4.44 -9.55 -11.06
C GLU A 196 -3.11 -9.63 -11.83
N ALA A 197 -2.55 -8.47 -12.20
CA ALA A 197 -1.33 -8.36 -12.98
C ALA A 197 -0.07 -8.94 -12.29
N ILE A 198 -0.03 -8.93 -10.96
CA ILE A 198 1.13 -9.41 -10.19
C ILE A 198 0.87 -10.71 -9.42
N SER A 199 -0.36 -11.21 -9.38
CA SER A 199 -0.75 -12.37 -8.59
C SER A 199 0.15 -13.61 -8.77
N PRO A 200 0.69 -13.92 -9.97
CA PRO A 200 1.61 -15.05 -10.11
C PRO A 200 2.94 -14.86 -9.35
N ALA A 201 3.43 -13.63 -9.24
CA ALA A 201 4.67 -13.30 -8.51
C ALA A 201 4.47 -13.26 -6.99
N LEU A 202 3.22 -13.29 -6.52
CA LEU A 202 2.88 -13.39 -5.10
C LEU A 202 2.65 -14.84 -4.65
N ALA A 203 2.57 -15.76 -5.60
CA ALA A 203 2.53 -17.20 -5.33
C ALA A 203 3.97 -17.71 -5.18
N GLY A 204 4.30 -18.21 -3.99
CA GLY A 204 5.60 -18.85 -3.73
C GLY A 204 5.74 -20.21 -4.39
#